data_AF-A0A8S0RR44-F1
#
_entry.id   AF-A0A8S0RR44-F1
#
_cell.length_a   1.000
_cell.length_b   1.000
_cell.length_c   1.000
_cell.angle_alpha   90.00
_cell.angle_beta   90.00
_cell.angle_gamma   90.00
#
_symmetry.space_group_name_H-M   'P 1'
#
loop_
_entity.id
_entity.type
_entity.pdbx_description
1 polymer ?
#
loop_
_entity_poly.entity_id
_entity_poly.type
_entity_poly.pdbx_seq_one_letter_code
_entity_poly.pdbx_strand_id
1 'polypeptide(L)'
;MMEFELQDVLAASISQVMMKSNGKGITVVDNLAQNLLSETLYGDSLRLQQVLADFLLVSVNFTPSGGQLGVVASLTKDSLGQSVQLGHLEFRITHTGGGVPEALLSQMFGTGAEASEEGISLLISRKLVRLMNGDVQYLREAGRSTFIISVELAVVEKNRA
;
A
#
# COMPACT_ATOMS: atom_id res chain seq x y z
N MET A 1 1.04 -18.39 5.48
CA MET A 1 1.89 -17.34 6.05
C MET A 1 3.31 -17.84 6.03
N MET A 2 4.27 -16.95 5.78
CA MET A 2 5.71 -17.23 5.73
C MET A 2 6.49 -15.97 6.06
N GLU A 3 7.79 -16.13 6.30
CA GLU A 3 8.72 -15.00 6.36
C GLU A 3 8.94 -14.40 4.97
N PHE A 4 9.07 -13.08 4.90
CA PHE A 4 9.37 -12.36 3.68
C PHE A 4 10.08 -11.03 3.96
N GLU A 5 10.81 -10.52 2.97
CA GLU A 5 11.40 -9.18 3.03
C GLU A 5 10.41 -8.14 2.50
N LEU A 6 10.23 -7.05 3.24
CA LEU A 6 9.30 -6.00 2.83
C LEU A 6 9.69 -5.37 1.48
N GLN A 7 10.99 -5.31 1.19
CA GLN A 7 11.52 -4.80 -0.06
C GLN A 7 10.97 -5.55 -1.27
N ASP A 8 10.91 -6.88 -1.22
CA ASP A 8 10.45 -7.70 -2.35
C ASP A 8 8.99 -7.42 -2.67
N VAL A 9 8.16 -7.29 -1.64
CA VAL A 9 6.72 -6.97 -1.78
C VAL A 9 6.54 -5.59 -2.41
N LEU A 10 7.25 -4.57 -1.91
CA LEU A 10 7.16 -3.22 -2.45
C LEU A 10 7.66 -3.15 -3.90
N ALA A 11 8.82 -3.76 -4.19
CA ALA A 11 9.41 -3.78 -5.52
C ALA A 11 8.49 -4.49 -6.53
N ALA A 12 7.87 -5.61 -6.14
CA ALA A 12 6.93 -6.34 -6.98
C ALA A 12 5.66 -5.51 -7.24
N SER A 13 5.07 -4.88 -6.22
CA SER A 13 3.87 -4.05 -6.37
C SER A 13 4.13 -2.81 -7.24
N ILE A 14 5.28 -2.13 -7.08
CA ILE A 14 5.66 -0.99 -7.92
C ILE A 14 5.87 -1.43 -9.36
N SER A 15 6.59 -2.53 -9.57
CA SER A 15 6.90 -3.05 -10.91
C SER A 15 5.64 -3.34 -11.74
N GLN A 16 4.56 -3.81 -11.11
CA GLN A 16 3.28 -4.10 -11.77
C GLN A 16 2.62 -2.87 -12.40
N VAL A 17 2.88 -1.66 -11.88
CA VAL A 17 2.28 -0.43 -12.40
C VAL A 17 3.21 0.39 -13.29
N MET A 18 4.47 -0.02 -13.45
CA MET A 18 5.48 0.74 -14.20
C MET A 18 5.14 0.89 -15.68
N MET A 19 4.65 -0.16 -16.34
CA MET A 19 4.29 -0.09 -17.77
C MET A 19 3.21 0.97 -18.02
N LYS A 20 2.16 0.98 -17.20
CA LYS A 20 1.05 1.95 -17.31
C LYS A 20 1.51 3.36 -16.93
N SER A 21 2.34 3.49 -15.90
CA SER A 21 2.92 4.76 -15.47
C SER A 21 3.76 5.38 -16.58
N ASN A 22 4.66 4.60 -17.19
CA ASN A 22 5.48 5.03 -18.31
C ASN A 22 4.65 5.43 -19.52
N GLY A 23 3.60 4.66 -19.85
CA GLY A 23 2.68 5.00 -20.93
C GLY A 23 1.95 6.34 -20.76
N LYS A 24 1.77 6.79 -19.51
CA LYS A 24 1.20 8.11 -19.16
C LYS A 24 2.27 9.17 -18.88
N GLY A 25 3.55 8.83 -18.93
CA GLY A 25 4.64 9.72 -18.51
C GLY A 25 4.59 10.10 -17.03
N ILE A 26 4.01 9.24 -16.18
CA ILE A 26 3.95 9.47 -14.73
C ILE A 26 5.31 9.13 -14.12
N THR A 27 5.86 10.06 -13.33
CA THR A 27 7.08 9.81 -12.57
C THR A 27 6.73 9.11 -11.26
N VAL A 28 7.21 7.88 -11.09
CA VAL A 28 7.09 7.14 -9.83
C VAL A 28 8.32 7.44 -8.97
N VAL A 29 8.08 7.87 -7.73
CA VAL A 29 9.12 8.19 -6.74
C VAL A 29 8.88 7.35 -5.50
N ASP A 30 9.84 6.52 -5.15
CA ASP A 30 9.84 5.79 -3.89
C ASP A 30 10.79 6.46 -2.89
N ASN A 31 10.28 6.76 -1.70
CA ASN A 31 11.10 7.23 -0.59
C ASN A 31 10.97 6.22 0.54
N LEU A 32 11.70 5.12 0.38
CA LEU A 32 11.69 3.97 1.26
C LEU A 32 12.96 3.98 2.10
N ALA A 33 12.80 4.03 3.43
CA ALA A 33 13.94 4.03 4.33
C ALA A 33 14.68 2.69 4.25
N GLN A 34 16.00 2.72 4.03
CA GLN A 34 16.79 1.50 3.81
C GLN A 34 16.73 0.51 4.99
N ASN A 35 16.66 1.02 6.21
CA ASN A 35 16.50 0.20 7.41
C ASN A 35 15.16 -0.55 7.40
N LEU A 36 14.08 0.08 6.94
CA LEU A 36 12.76 -0.55 6.81
C LEU A 36 12.77 -1.68 5.77
N LEU A 37 13.45 -1.48 4.65
CA LEU A 37 13.49 -2.47 3.57
C LEU A 37 14.18 -3.78 3.98
N SER A 38 15.14 -3.70 4.90
CA SER A 38 15.87 -4.86 5.42
C SER A 38 15.13 -5.69 6.46
N GLU A 39 13.93 -5.26 6.86
CA GLU A 39 13.10 -5.95 7.85
C GLU A 39 12.46 -7.20 7.26
N THR A 40 12.58 -8.30 8.01
CA THR A 40 11.90 -9.55 7.72
C THR A 40 10.59 -9.57 8.51
N LEU A 41 9.50 -9.78 7.79
CA LEU A 41 8.14 -9.82 8.35
C LEU A 41 7.59 -11.23 8.22
N TYR A 42 6.71 -11.63 9.14
CA TYR A 42 5.96 -12.86 9.05
C TYR A 42 4.48 -12.56 8.77
N GLY A 43 3.96 -13.12 7.68
CA GLY A 43 2.59 -12.88 7.26
C GLY A 43 2.24 -13.48 5.90
N ASP A 44 1.25 -12.90 5.23
CA ASP A 44 0.88 -13.27 3.86
C ASP A 44 1.38 -12.19 2.88
N SER A 45 2.59 -12.40 2.37
CA SER A 45 3.26 -11.48 1.45
C SER A 45 2.50 -11.30 0.14
N LEU A 46 1.87 -12.36 -0.37
CA LEU A 46 1.12 -12.31 -1.62
C LEU A 46 -0.14 -11.44 -1.46
N ARG A 47 -0.84 -11.54 -0.33
CA ARG A 47 -1.99 -10.68 -0.04
C ARG A 47 -1.58 -9.23 0.20
N LEU A 48 -0.45 -8.98 0.87
CA LEU A 48 0.05 -7.62 1.03
C LEU A 48 0.46 -7.02 -0.32
N GLN A 49 1.14 -7.80 -1.18
CA GLN A 49 1.50 -7.39 -2.53
C GLN A 49 0.27 -7.05 -3.36
N GLN A 50 -0.77 -7.89 -3.29
CA GLN A 50 -2.05 -7.66 -3.96
C GLN A 50 -2.67 -6.32 -3.51
N VAL A 51 -2.76 -6.10 -2.20
CA VAL A 51 -3.26 -4.85 -1.61
C VAL A 51 -2.51 -3.66 -2.20
N LEU A 52 -1.19 -3.65 -2.10
CA LEU A 52 -0.37 -2.52 -2.55
C LEU A 52 -0.48 -2.29 -4.06
N ALA A 53 -0.52 -3.36 -4.86
CA ALA A 53 -0.66 -3.27 -6.31
C ALA A 53 -2.01 -2.65 -6.73
N ASP A 54 -3.11 -3.05 -6.09
CA ASP A 54 -4.44 -2.50 -6.38
C ASP A 54 -4.51 -1.00 -6.11
N PHE A 55 -3.99 -0.55 -4.96
CA PHE A 55 -3.97 0.88 -4.61
C PHE A 55 -3.02 1.69 -5.50
N LEU A 56 -1.87 1.13 -5.87
CA LEU A 56 -0.96 1.75 -6.83
C LEU A 56 -1.61 1.90 -8.20
N LEU A 57 -2.31 0.86 -8.69
CA LEU A 57 -2.96 0.88 -10.00
C LEU A 57 -4.04 1.96 -10.06
N VAL A 58 -4.90 2.03 -9.03
CA VAL A 58 -5.91 3.08 -8.92
C VAL A 58 -5.25 4.46 -8.89
N SER A 59 -4.18 4.63 -8.13
CA SER A 59 -3.45 5.91 -8.09
C SER A 59 -2.91 6.30 -9.47
N VAL A 60 -2.33 5.36 -10.22
CA VAL A 60 -1.88 5.59 -11.62
C VAL A 60 -3.05 5.94 -12.55
N ASN A 61 -4.21 5.28 -12.41
CA ASN A 61 -5.39 5.55 -13.23
C ASN A 61 -5.84 7.01 -13.09
N PHE A 62 -5.85 7.52 -11.85
CA PHE A 62 -6.32 8.87 -11.52
C PHE A 62 -5.21 9.94 -11.48
N THR A 63 -3.97 9.58 -11.79
CA THR A 63 -2.89 10.55 -12.02
C THR A 63 -2.95 11.09 -13.45
N PRO A 64 -2.94 12.41 -13.68
CA PRO A 64 -2.84 12.97 -15.03
C PRO A 64 -1.54 12.58 -15.74
N SER A 65 -1.53 12.61 -17.07
CA SER A 65 -0.30 12.39 -17.84
C SER A 65 0.78 13.40 -17.47
N GLY A 66 2.04 12.97 -17.33
CA GLY A 66 3.13 13.81 -16.84
C GLY A 66 3.11 14.08 -15.32
N GLY A 67 2.16 13.49 -14.59
CA GLY A 67 2.04 13.65 -13.14
C GLY A 67 3.08 12.85 -12.34
N GLN A 68 2.87 12.79 -11.02
CA GLN A 68 3.75 12.10 -10.10
C GLN A 68 2.97 11.14 -9.19
N LEU A 69 3.57 9.98 -8.92
CA LEU A 69 3.15 9.01 -7.93
C LEU A 69 4.30 8.82 -6.92
N GLY A 70 4.03 9.06 -5.64
CA GLY A 70 4.96 8.91 -4.54
C GLY A 70 4.59 7.72 -3.65
N VAL A 71 5.55 6.90 -3.26
CA VAL A 71 5.38 5.78 -2.33
C VAL A 71 6.31 5.98 -1.14
N VAL A 72 5.73 6.03 0.06
CA VAL A 72 6.47 6.12 1.34
C VAL A 72 6.01 4.99 2.24
N ALA A 73 6.93 4.38 2.96
CA ALA A 73 6.62 3.38 3.98
C ALA A 73 7.31 3.74 5.30
N SER A 74 6.63 3.48 6.41
CA SER A 74 7.16 3.62 7.78
C SER A 74 6.80 2.40 8.62
N LEU A 75 7.66 2.09 9.60
CA LEU A 75 7.47 1.03 10.56
C LEU A 75 7.76 1.54 11.96
N THR A 76 6.82 1.33 12.87
CA THR A 76 7.06 1.40 14.31
C THR A 76 6.95 0.01 14.89
N LYS A 77 7.82 -0.32 15.84
CA LYS A 77 7.87 -1.65 16.45
C LYS A 77 7.51 -1.56 17.92
N ASP A 78 6.51 -2.34 18.31
CA ASP A 78 6.09 -2.48 19.70
C ASP A 78 6.51 -3.86 20.19
N SER A 79 7.16 -3.91 21.35
CA SER A 79 7.60 -5.17 21.95
C SER A 79 6.40 -5.95 22.49
N LEU A 80 6.12 -7.11 21.88
CA LEU A 80 5.17 -8.10 22.42
C LEU A 80 5.96 -9.15 23.21
N GLY A 81 6.32 -8.82 24.44
CA GLY A 81 7.10 -9.71 25.31
C GLY A 81 8.59 -9.72 24.95
N GLN A 82 9.26 -10.86 25.15
CA GLN A 82 10.73 -10.96 25.07
C GLN A 82 11.29 -11.35 23.69
N SER A 83 10.45 -11.83 22.75
CA SER A 83 10.94 -12.52 21.55
C SER A 83 10.19 -12.21 20.26
N VAL A 84 9.10 -11.44 20.34
CA VAL A 84 8.29 -11.08 19.16
C VAL A 84 8.04 -9.58 19.20
N GLN A 85 8.30 -8.92 18.08
CA GLN A 85 7.97 -7.50 17.90
C GLN A 85 6.76 -7.40 16.97
N LEU A 86 5.74 -6.64 17.38
CA LEU A 86 4.65 -6.26 16.48
C LEU A 86 5.09 -5.04 15.70
N GLY A 87 5.09 -5.14 14.38
CA GLY A 87 5.36 -4.05 13.47
C GLY A 87 4.07 -3.40 13.02
N HIS A 88 3.91 -2.11 13.32
CA HIS A 88 2.88 -1.26 12.72
C HIS A 88 3.46 -0.63 11.46
N LEU A 89 3.03 -1.12 10.31
CA LEU A 89 3.43 -0.62 9.00
C LEU A 89 2.41 0.36 8.49
N GLU A 90 2.89 1.45 7.91
CA GLU A 90 2.06 2.43 7.22
C GLU A 90 2.67 2.72 5.85
N PHE A 91 1.84 2.58 4.81
CA PHE A 91 2.18 2.92 3.43
C PHE A 91 1.37 4.14 3.01
N ARG A 92 2.07 5.16 2.50
CA ARG A 92 1.46 6.34 1.89
C ARG A 92 1.71 6.30 0.39
N ILE A 93 0.63 6.15 -0.38
CA ILE A 93 0.64 6.23 -1.85
C ILE A 93 0.02 7.58 -2.22
N THR A 94 0.85 8.54 -2.58
CA THR A 94 0.44 9.92 -2.90
C THR A 94 0.51 10.14 -4.40
N HIS A 95 -0.54 10.67 -5.01
CA HIS A 95 -0.55 10.96 -6.43
C HIS A 95 -1.05 12.37 -6.72
N THR A 96 -0.54 12.96 -7.80
CA THR A 96 -1.04 14.26 -8.29
C THR A 96 -2.36 14.09 -9.02
N GLY A 97 -3.23 15.09 -8.98
CA GLY A 97 -4.47 15.12 -9.76
C GLY A 97 -5.72 15.46 -8.96
N GLY A 98 -6.88 15.28 -9.59
CA GLY A 98 -8.19 15.55 -8.97
C GLY A 98 -8.65 14.50 -7.94
N GLY A 99 -7.85 13.46 -7.74
CA GLY A 99 -8.16 12.34 -6.85
C GLY A 99 -9.09 11.30 -7.49
N VAL A 100 -9.50 10.36 -6.65
CA VAL A 100 -10.34 9.21 -6.99
C VAL A 100 -11.82 9.60 -6.87
N PRO A 101 -12.69 9.25 -7.84
CA PRO A 101 -14.12 9.53 -7.77
C PRO A 101 -14.76 8.99 -6.49
N GLU A 102 -15.68 9.76 -5.91
CA GLU A 102 -16.37 9.40 -4.66
C GLU A 102 -17.14 8.08 -4.77
N ALA A 103 -17.71 7.78 -5.94
CA ALA A 103 -18.38 6.51 -6.20
C ALA A 103 -17.42 5.32 -6.03
N LEU A 104 -16.17 5.42 -6.51
CA LEU A 104 -15.17 4.36 -6.37
C LEU A 104 -14.70 4.22 -4.92
N LEU A 105 -14.54 5.33 -4.20
CA LEU A 105 -14.24 5.32 -2.76
C LEU A 105 -15.38 4.66 -1.96
N SER A 106 -16.63 4.96 -2.31
CA SER A 106 -17.81 4.35 -1.68
C SER A 106 -17.84 2.84 -1.92
N GLN A 107 -17.46 2.37 -3.11
CA GLN A 107 -17.30 0.94 -3.40
C GLN A 107 -16.20 0.30 -2.53
N MET A 108 -15.03 0.93 -2.40
CA MET A 108 -13.96 0.49 -1.50
C MET A 108 -14.43 0.35 -0.04
N PHE A 109 -15.27 1.27 0.44
CA PHE A 109 -15.84 1.23 1.79
C PHE A 109 -17.04 0.29 1.93
N GLY A 110 -17.55 -0.30 0.84
CA GLY A 110 -18.70 -1.20 0.84
C GLY A 110 -20.06 -0.48 0.95
N THR A 111 -20.11 0.82 0.68
CA THR A 111 -21.33 1.64 0.68
C THR A 111 -21.85 1.98 -0.72
N GLY A 112 -21.09 1.63 -1.77
CA GLY A 112 -21.48 1.84 -3.16
C GLY A 112 -22.60 0.90 -3.62
N ALA A 113 -23.50 1.41 -4.47
CA ALA A 113 -24.61 0.64 -5.04
C ALA A 113 -24.21 -0.20 -6.27
N GLU A 114 -23.21 0.25 -7.02
CA GLU A 114 -22.68 -0.43 -8.21
C GLU A 114 -21.32 -1.06 -7.90
N ALA A 115 -20.98 -2.15 -8.59
CA ALA A 115 -19.72 -2.85 -8.42
C ALA A 115 -18.90 -2.78 -9.72
N SER A 116 -17.96 -1.82 -9.78
CA SER A 116 -16.93 -1.79 -10.82
C SER A 116 -15.84 -2.80 -10.49
N GLU A 117 -15.11 -3.28 -11.51
CA GLU A 117 -13.97 -4.19 -11.28
C GLU A 117 -12.94 -3.57 -10.33
N GLU A 118 -12.59 -2.29 -10.52
CA GLU A 118 -11.66 -1.56 -9.65
C GLU A 118 -12.21 -1.39 -8.24
N GLY A 119 -13.51 -1.11 -8.09
CA GLY A 119 -14.13 -0.95 -6.78
C GLY A 119 -14.22 -2.25 -6.00
N ILE A 120 -14.47 -3.38 -6.68
CA ILE A 120 -14.41 -4.72 -6.09
C ILE A 120 -12.98 -5.02 -5.61
N SER A 121 -11.97 -4.74 -6.44
CA SER A 121 -10.56 -4.95 -6.06
C SER A 121 -10.19 -4.13 -4.83
N LEU A 122 -10.53 -2.84 -4.79
CA LEU A 122 -10.29 -2.00 -3.61
C LEU A 122 -11.05 -2.48 -2.37
N LEU A 123 -12.29 -2.95 -2.52
CA LEU A 123 -13.07 -3.51 -1.42
C LEU A 123 -12.43 -4.79 -0.86
N ILE A 124 -11.97 -5.69 -1.73
CA ILE A 124 -11.25 -6.91 -1.33
C ILE A 124 -9.95 -6.54 -0.64
N SER A 125 -9.18 -5.61 -1.20
CA SER A 125 -7.91 -5.16 -0.64
C SER A 125 -8.09 -4.50 0.73
N ARG A 126 -9.14 -3.69 0.92
CA ARG A 126 -9.47 -3.17 2.26
C ARG A 126 -9.87 -4.27 3.25
N LYS A 127 -10.61 -5.30 2.81
CA LYS A 127 -10.93 -6.45 3.66
C LYS A 127 -9.68 -7.23 4.07
N LEU A 128 -8.72 -7.42 3.14
CA LEU A 128 -7.44 -8.05 3.43
C LEU A 128 -6.63 -7.24 4.45
N VAL A 129 -6.56 -5.92 4.28
CA VAL A 129 -5.91 -5.01 5.25
C VAL A 129 -6.53 -5.14 6.64
N ARG A 130 -7.86 -5.23 6.74
CA ARG A 130 -8.54 -5.45 8.02
C ARG A 130 -8.23 -6.82 8.65
N LEU A 131 -8.01 -7.86 7.85
CA LEU A 131 -7.54 -9.16 8.34
C LEU A 131 -6.09 -9.11 8.85
N MET A 132 -5.32 -8.10 8.43
CA MET A 132 -3.99 -7.77 8.94
C MET A 132 -4.05 -6.70 10.05
N ASN A 133 -5.18 -6.59 10.75
CA ASN A 133 -5.44 -5.62 11.84
C ASN A 133 -5.20 -4.14 11.45
N GLY A 134 -5.29 -3.82 10.17
CA GLY A 134 -5.12 -2.47 9.64
C GLY A 134 -6.41 -1.82 9.16
N ASP A 135 -6.28 -0.64 8.56
CA ASP A 135 -7.35 -0.05 7.73
C ASP A 135 -6.74 0.79 6.59
N VAL A 136 -7.62 1.29 5.72
CA VAL A 136 -7.26 2.21 4.65
C VAL A 136 -8.00 3.53 4.82
N GLN A 137 -7.26 4.62 4.71
CA GLN A 137 -7.77 5.98 4.68
C GLN A 137 -7.45 6.63 3.33
N TYR A 138 -8.26 7.61 2.94
CA TYR A 138 -8.04 8.40 1.75
C TYR A 138 -8.11 9.88 2.08
N LEU A 139 -7.05 10.61 1.77
CA LEU A 139 -6.95 12.05 1.99
C LEU A 139 -6.84 12.76 0.64
N ARG A 140 -7.55 13.89 0.52
CA ARG A 140 -7.45 14.78 -0.64
C ARG A 140 -7.01 16.15 -0.16
N GLU A 141 -5.94 16.64 -0.77
CA GLU A 141 -5.40 17.98 -0.56
C GLU A 141 -5.30 18.69 -1.93
N ALA A 142 -5.08 20.00 -1.94
CA ALA A 142 -5.09 20.78 -3.18
C ALA A 142 -4.07 20.23 -4.20
N GLY A 143 -4.58 19.54 -5.24
CA GLY A 143 -3.79 18.96 -6.33
C GLY A 143 -3.13 17.61 -6.02
N ARG A 144 -3.33 17.05 -4.83
CA ARG A 144 -2.75 15.77 -4.40
C ARG A 144 -3.77 14.90 -3.67
N SER A 145 -3.57 13.60 -3.75
CA SER A 145 -4.41 12.66 -3.04
C SER A 145 -3.58 11.48 -2.56
N THR A 146 -3.90 10.98 -1.38
CA THR A 146 -3.08 9.99 -0.69
C THR A 146 -3.95 8.87 -0.15
N PHE A 147 -3.62 7.64 -0.53
CA PHE A 147 -4.04 6.46 0.22
C PHE A 147 -3.06 6.24 1.37
N ILE A 148 -3.59 6.07 2.58
CA ILE A 148 -2.84 5.66 3.76
C ILE A 148 -3.32 4.27 4.13
N ILE A 149 -2.43 3.28 4.03
CA ILE A 149 -2.72 1.87 4.29
C ILE A 149 -1.91 1.48 5.51
N SER A 150 -2.57 1.10 6.60
CA SER A 150 -1.89 0.55 7.78
C SER A 150 -2.08 -0.96 7.83
N VAL A 151 -1.10 -1.70 8.33
CA VAL A 151 -1.20 -3.13 8.66
C VAL A 151 -0.34 -3.45 9.88
N GLU A 152 -0.67 -4.51 10.60
CA GLU A 152 0.14 -5.04 11.69
C GLU A 152 0.69 -6.41 11.29
N LEU A 153 2.01 -6.56 11.36
CA LEU A 153 2.69 -7.81 11.04
C LEU A 153 3.77 -8.11 12.08
N ALA A 154 4.01 -9.38 12.34
CA ALA A 154 5.11 -9.77 13.22
C ALA A 154 6.45 -9.47 12.53
N VAL A 155 7.35 -8.79 13.24
CA VAL A 155 8.71 -8.54 12.80
C VAL A 155 9.59 -9.66 13.34
N VAL A 156 10.32 -10.31 12.44
CA VAL A 156 11.26 -11.38 12.78
C VAL A 156 12.58 -10.75 13.17
N GLU A 157 12.98 -10.90 14.43
CA GLU A 157 14.32 -10.50 14.84
C GLU A 157 15.35 -11.41 14.16
N LYS A 158 16.21 -10.84 13.31
CA LYS A 158 17.44 -11.51 12.91
C LYS A 158 18.28 -11.64 14.18
N ASN A 159 18.40 -12.86 14.73
CA ASN A 159 19.36 -13.17 15.79
C ASN A 159 20.71 -12.59 15.36
N ARG A 160 21.13 -11.49 15.99
CA ARG A 160 22.49 -10.99 15.86
C ARG A 160 23.38 -12.00 16.56
N ALA A 161 23.94 -12.93 15.77
CA ALA A 161 25.07 -13.75 16.18
C ALA A 161 26.29 -12.86 16.44
#